data_AF-A0A6L8EMT3-F1
#
_entry.id   AF-A0A6L8EMT3-F1
#
_cell.length_a   1.000
_cell.length_b   1.000
_cell.length_c   1.000
_cell.angle_alpha   90.00
_cell.angle_beta   90.00
_cell.angle_gamma   90.00
#
_symmetry.space_group_name_H-M   'P 1'
#
loop_
_entity.id
_entity.type
_entity.pdbx_description
1 polymer ?
#
loop_
_entity_poly.entity_id
_entity_poly.type
_entity_poly.pdbx_seq_one_letter_code
_entity_poly.pdbx_strand_id
1 'polypeptide(L)'
;MLQTRRGFLAGALTAGAALGSGVLPSCSRPPGRGAPRVVIIGGGYGGATCAKYIRYFDPDIDVTLVEAGSRYVTCPFSNAVLGGLQEAETISLGYDNLKNNYGVNVIHARASAIHPEKRLVTLADGTTLPYTRLVISPGISFLWNDIFAGYDEAASSVMPHAWHGGEQLRLLQKQLAGMRAGGVFAIAVPGTPFRCPPGPYERASLVAHYLKRANPRAKVLILDAGEHFSKQDLFEEAWEALYPGMIEHIPISAGGLVIGVDPKRMSLQAEAGEFKVDVANVIPFQQAGRLAVDHGLADENGWCPVDHQTFESTLVPGIHVLGDSCLAGNMPKSASSANSQAKACSLAIVSLLRDRDPGAMFYHNTCYSLVAPDYGISVNAMYRYEDNRIKPVERAGGLSPLKAAMEYRAREAAYARSWYASINRDSFGI
;
A
#
# COMPACT_ATOMS: atom_id res chain seq x y z
N MET A 1 -21.02 30.43 -70.22
CA MET A 1 -20.42 31.75 -69.90
C MET A 1 -21.52 32.58 -69.25
N LEU A 2 -21.56 32.60 -67.91
CA LEU A 2 -21.04 33.68 -67.05
C LEU A 2 -21.80 35.01 -67.21
N GLN A 3 -22.67 35.32 -66.23
CA GLN A 3 -22.85 36.62 -65.55
C GLN A 3 -24.08 36.53 -64.61
N THR A 4 -23.93 36.23 -63.32
CA THR A 4 -23.77 37.13 -62.16
C THR A 4 -24.86 38.19 -61.90
N ARG A 5 -25.53 38.00 -60.75
CA ARG A 5 -25.98 38.97 -59.71
C ARG A 5 -26.88 40.16 -60.09
N ARG A 6 -28.07 40.22 -59.46
CA ARG A 6 -28.55 41.30 -58.55
C ARG A 6 -29.99 41.04 -58.11
N GLY A 7 -30.34 41.46 -56.89
CA GLY A 7 -31.74 41.71 -56.53
C GLY A 7 -32.16 41.25 -55.14
N PHE A 8 -31.80 42.04 -54.12
CA PHE A 8 -32.40 42.05 -52.79
C PHE A 8 -33.78 42.74 -52.88
N LEU A 9 -34.85 42.13 -52.36
CA LEU A 9 -36.15 42.74 -51.97
C LEU A 9 -36.99 41.62 -51.32
N ALA A 10 -37.08 41.58 -49.99
CA ALA A 10 -38.18 42.14 -49.20
C ALA A 10 -39.54 41.46 -49.46
N GLY A 11 -39.87 40.49 -48.60
CA GLY A 11 -41.18 39.85 -48.54
C GLY A 11 -41.42 39.32 -47.13
N ALA A 12 -41.87 40.20 -46.24
CA ALA A 12 -42.36 39.84 -44.92
C ALA A 12 -43.84 39.45 -45.04
N LEU A 13 -44.18 38.20 -44.77
CA LEU A 13 -45.56 37.75 -44.55
C LEU A 13 -45.58 36.70 -43.43
N THR A 14 -45.93 37.20 -42.24
CA THR A 14 -46.78 36.56 -41.21
C THR A 14 -46.50 35.10 -40.83
N ALA A 15 -45.71 34.90 -39.77
CA ALA A 15 -45.71 33.67 -38.99
C ALA A 15 -46.94 33.64 -38.07
N GLY A 16 -47.87 32.72 -38.32
CA GLY A 16 -48.95 32.37 -37.39
C GLY A 16 -48.39 31.61 -36.20
N ALA A 17 -48.66 32.10 -34.99
CA ALA A 17 -48.32 31.44 -33.75
C ALA A 17 -49.23 30.22 -33.53
N ALA A 18 -48.69 29.02 -33.74
CA ALA A 18 -49.24 27.79 -33.17
C ALA A 18 -48.48 27.48 -31.89
N LEU A 19 -49.12 27.73 -30.74
CA LEU A 19 -48.68 27.26 -29.43
C LEU A 19 -48.82 25.73 -29.37
N GLY A 20 -47.83 25.03 -29.94
CA GLY A 20 -47.64 23.60 -29.72
C GLY A 20 -46.90 23.43 -28.40
N SER A 21 -47.61 22.96 -27.37
CA SER A 21 -47.05 22.52 -26.11
C SER A 21 -46.05 21.39 -26.37
N GLY A 22 -44.78 21.76 -26.52
CA GLY A 22 -43.67 20.82 -26.63
C GLY A 22 -43.50 20.07 -25.33
N VAL A 23 -44.13 18.90 -25.21
CA VAL A 23 -43.70 17.88 -24.27
C VAL A 23 -42.35 17.41 -24.78
N LEU A 24 -41.28 17.94 -24.19
CA LEU A 24 -39.95 17.37 -24.34
C LEU A 24 -40.06 15.88 -23.99
N PRO A 25 -39.53 14.97 -24.81
CA PRO A 25 -39.41 13.58 -24.40
C PRO A 25 -38.48 13.57 -23.20
N SER A 26 -39.07 13.49 -22.01
CA SER A 26 -38.37 13.04 -20.82
C SER A 26 -37.76 11.70 -21.22
N CYS A 27 -36.43 11.63 -21.27
CA CYS A 27 -35.72 10.37 -21.32
C CYS A 27 -36.13 9.59 -20.07
N SER A 28 -37.17 8.78 -20.21
CA SER A 28 -37.63 7.85 -19.20
C SER A 28 -36.50 6.86 -18.96
N ARG A 29 -35.78 7.06 -17.84
CA ARG A 29 -34.81 6.11 -17.29
C ARG A 29 -35.50 4.74 -17.24
N PRO A 30 -34.95 3.68 -17.86
CA PRO A 30 -35.59 2.37 -17.83
C PRO A 30 -35.79 1.94 -16.37
N PRO A 31 -36.96 1.37 -16.01
CA PRO A 31 -37.21 0.92 -14.66
C PRO A 31 -36.30 -0.28 -14.34
N GLY A 32 -35.61 -0.22 -13.20
CA GLY A 32 -35.18 -1.41 -12.47
C GLY A 32 -33.82 -2.01 -12.83
N ARG A 33 -32.73 -1.26 -12.69
CA ARG A 33 -31.51 -1.82 -12.06
C ARG A 33 -31.24 -0.98 -10.82
N GLY A 34 -31.24 -1.61 -9.65
CA GLY A 34 -30.79 -0.94 -8.41
C GLY A 34 -29.40 -0.33 -8.62
N ALA A 35 -29.03 0.63 -7.77
CA ALA A 35 -27.71 1.26 -7.81
C ALA A 35 -26.61 0.17 -7.94
N PRO A 36 -25.61 0.34 -8.85
CA PRO A 36 -24.49 -0.59 -8.93
C PRO A 36 -23.85 -0.74 -7.55
N ARG A 37 -23.56 -1.97 -7.16
CA ARG A 37 -22.97 -2.28 -5.84
C ARG A 37 -21.50 -2.60 -6.00
N VAL A 38 -20.64 -1.88 -5.31
CA VAL A 38 -19.22 -2.23 -5.19
C VAL A 38 -18.93 -2.63 -3.76
N VAL A 39 -18.49 -3.87 -3.59
CA VAL A 39 -17.99 -4.37 -2.31
C VAL A 39 -16.48 -4.30 -2.33
N ILE A 40 -15.87 -3.82 -1.25
CA ILE A 40 -14.43 -3.66 -1.10
C ILE A 40 -13.99 -4.40 0.16
N ILE A 41 -13.04 -5.33 0.04
CA ILE A 41 -12.51 -6.09 1.18
C ILE A 41 -11.11 -5.62 1.53
N GLY A 42 -10.93 -5.18 2.78
CA GLY A 42 -9.67 -4.67 3.32
C GLY A 42 -9.64 -3.14 3.35
N GLY A 43 -9.61 -2.57 4.55
CA GLY A 43 -9.66 -1.13 4.82
C GLY A 43 -8.29 -0.45 4.91
N GLY A 44 -7.24 -0.97 4.28
CA GLY A 44 -5.93 -0.31 4.21
C GLY A 44 -5.88 0.81 3.15
N TYR A 45 -4.68 1.31 2.84
CA TYR A 45 -4.49 2.38 1.84
C TYR A 45 -5.17 2.10 0.49
N GLY A 46 -5.13 0.85 -0.01
CA GLY A 46 -5.78 0.48 -1.27
C GLY A 46 -7.31 0.57 -1.18
N GLY A 47 -7.91 -0.18 -0.25
CA GLY A 47 -9.37 -0.24 -0.14
C GLY A 47 -10.03 1.03 0.37
N ALA A 48 -9.44 1.73 1.34
CA ALA A 48 -9.98 2.99 1.85
C ALA A 48 -9.98 4.09 0.76
N THR A 49 -8.87 4.22 0.03
CA THR A 49 -8.78 5.13 -1.12
C THR A 49 -9.81 4.74 -2.18
N CYS A 50 -9.91 3.45 -2.51
CA CYS A 50 -10.84 2.99 -3.54
C CYS A 50 -12.30 3.29 -3.16
N ALA A 51 -12.68 3.03 -1.91
CA ALA A 51 -14.01 3.29 -1.39
C ALA A 51 -14.38 4.78 -1.51
N LYS A 52 -13.47 5.66 -1.07
CA LYS A 52 -13.63 7.11 -1.17
C LYS A 52 -13.77 7.56 -2.63
N TYR A 53 -12.87 7.11 -3.50
CA TYR A 53 -12.80 7.63 -4.87
C TYR A 53 -13.91 7.12 -5.77
N ILE A 54 -14.44 5.90 -5.57
CA ILE A 54 -15.66 5.46 -6.27
C ILE A 54 -16.83 6.39 -5.92
N ARG A 55 -17.05 6.66 -4.63
CA ARG A 55 -18.11 7.59 -4.18
C ARG A 55 -17.90 9.03 -4.66
N TYR A 56 -16.64 9.47 -4.74
CA TYR A 56 -16.27 10.79 -5.23
C TYR A 56 -16.56 10.94 -6.74
N PHE A 57 -16.23 9.93 -7.54
CA PHE A 57 -16.44 9.96 -8.98
C PHE A 57 -17.90 9.72 -9.38
N ASP A 58 -18.63 8.89 -8.64
CA ASP A 58 -20.03 8.59 -8.91
C ASP A 58 -20.82 8.32 -7.60
N PRO A 59 -21.54 9.32 -7.07
CA PRO A 59 -22.32 9.19 -5.85
C PRO A 59 -23.61 8.35 -6.02
N ASP A 60 -23.91 7.83 -7.21
CA ASP A 60 -25.02 6.89 -7.44
C ASP A 60 -24.59 5.41 -7.26
N ILE A 61 -23.32 5.12 -6.95
CA ILE A 61 -22.82 3.75 -6.71
C ILE A 61 -22.85 3.42 -5.22
N ASP A 62 -23.51 2.32 -4.85
CA ASP A 62 -23.52 1.82 -3.47
C ASP A 62 -22.18 1.15 -3.14
N VAL A 63 -21.41 1.76 -2.23
CA VAL A 63 -20.09 1.26 -1.82
C VAL A 63 -20.14 0.70 -0.41
N THR A 64 -19.78 -0.57 -0.26
CA THR A 64 -19.59 -1.22 1.04
C THR A 64 -18.13 -1.62 1.24
N LEU A 65 -17.49 -1.06 2.26
CA LEU A 65 -16.14 -1.43 2.69
C LEU A 65 -16.23 -2.40 3.87
N VAL A 66 -15.63 -3.58 3.73
CA VAL A 66 -15.55 -4.62 4.75
C VAL A 66 -14.13 -4.67 5.30
N GLU A 67 -13.98 -4.45 6.60
CA GLU A 67 -12.70 -4.48 7.30
C GLU A 67 -12.89 -5.09 8.69
N ALA A 68 -12.03 -6.00 9.13
CA ALA A 68 -12.17 -6.63 10.43
C ALA A 68 -11.87 -5.66 11.60
N GLY A 69 -10.86 -4.80 11.44
CA GLY A 69 -10.48 -3.81 12.45
C GLY A 69 -11.41 -2.60 12.48
N SER A 70 -11.77 -2.13 13.67
CA SER A 70 -12.44 -0.83 13.83
C SER A 70 -11.51 0.36 13.54
N ARG A 71 -10.19 0.10 13.52
CA ARG A 71 -9.13 1.07 13.22
C ARG A 71 -8.03 0.43 12.37
N TYR A 72 -7.45 1.20 11.46
CA TYR A 72 -6.28 0.82 10.68
C TYR A 72 -5.00 1.31 11.36
N VAL A 73 -4.02 0.45 11.61
CA VAL A 73 -2.69 0.89 12.07
C VAL A 73 -1.73 0.95 10.89
N THR A 74 -1.18 2.14 10.62
CA THR A 74 -0.31 2.33 9.46
C THR A 74 1.03 1.64 9.67
N CYS A 75 1.48 0.88 8.67
CA CYS A 75 2.86 0.43 8.60
C CYS A 75 3.83 1.59 8.31
N PRO A 76 3.51 2.54 7.40
CA PRO A 76 4.24 3.81 7.33
C PRO A 76 4.28 4.50 8.70
N PHE A 77 5.43 5.11 9.02
CA PHE A 77 5.69 5.80 10.29
C PHE A 77 5.71 4.89 11.55
N SER A 78 5.47 3.59 11.45
CA SER A 78 5.69 2.66 12.57
C SER A 78 7.16 2.62 13.02
N ASN A 79 8.11 2.76 12.10
CA ASN A 79 9.54 2.90 12.45
C ASN A 79 9.83 4.20 13.22
N ALA A 80 9.07 5.29 12.97
CA ALA A 80 9.17 6.52 13.74
C ALA A 80 8.72 6.32 15.20
N VAL A 81 7.77 5.42 15.45
CA VAL A 81 7.39 4.99 16.81
C VAL A 81 8.55 4.26 17.50
N LEU A 82 9.22 3.34 16.80
CA LEU A 82 10.41 2.64 17.33
C LEU A 82 11.57 3.61 17.61
N GLY A 83 11.72 4.66 16.79
CA GLY A 83 12.72 5.71 16.97
C GLY A 83 12.39 6.74 18.08
N GLY A 84 11.20 6.66 18.67
CA GLY A 84 10.71 7.64 19.66
C GLY A 84 10.36 9.00 19.05
N LEU A 85 9.95 9.04 17.79
CA LEU A 85 9.64 10.25 17.01
C LEU A 85 8.15 10.43 16.73
N GLN A 86 7.34 9.44 17.12
CA GLN A 86 5.90 9.39 16.90
C GLN A 86 5.26 8.53 18.00
N GLU A 87 4.10 8.94 18.50
CA GLU A 87 3.33 8.12 19.45
C GLU A 87 2.55 7.01 18.72
N ALA A 88 2.48 5.83 19.31
CA ALA A 88 1.85 4.65 18.68
C ALA A 88 0.37 4.86 18.36
N GLU A 89 -0.33 5.68 19.14
CA GLU A 89 -1.76 5.97 18.99
C GLU A 89 -2.03 6.83 17.74
N THR A 90 -1.07 7.66 17.35
CA THR A 90 -1.22 8.62 16.23
C THR A 90 -1.04 7.98 14.85
N ILE A 91 -0.59 6.72 14.81
CA ILE A 91 -0.55 5.90 13.59
C ILE A 91 -1.77 4.98 13.45
N SER A 92 -2.79 5.17 14.29
CA SER A 92 -4.06 4.45 14.23
C SER A 92 -5.15 5.34 13.66
N LEU A 93 -5.77 4.94 12.55
CA LEU A 93 -6.74 5.71 11.78
C LEU A 93 -8.15 5.10 11.89
N GLY A 94 -9.17 5.94 12.03
CA GLY A 94 -10.57 5.52 12.01
C GLY A 94 -11.18 5.58 10.61
N TYR A 95 -12.39 5.06 10.49
CA TYR A 95 -13.15 5.03 9.23
C TYR A 95 -14.34 6.01 9.19
N ASP A 96 -14.57 6.77 10.25
CA ASP A 96 -15.74 7.63 10.42
C ASP A 96 -15.88 8.67 9.29
N ASN A 97 -14.77 9.24 8.81
CA ASN A 97 -14.81 10.21 7.72
C ASN A 97 -15.23 9.58 6.38
N LEU A 98 -14.90 8.30 6.11
CA LEU A 98 -15.40 7.59 4.93
C LEU A 98 -16.93 7.44 4.99
N LYS A 99 -17.46 7.12 6.16
CA LYS A 99 -18.90 7.00 6.39
C LYS A 99 -19.61 8.36 6.31
N ASN A 100 -19.15 9.33 7.10
CA ASN A 100 -19.86 10.59 7.33
C ASN A 100 -19.72 11.58 6.17
N ASN A 101 -18.59 11.57 5.47
CA ASN A 101 -18.30 12.60 4.44
C ASN A 101 -18.36 12.04 3.01
N TYR A 102 -18.28 10.72 2.82
CA TYR A 102 -18.26 10.09 1.49
C TYR A 102 -19.38 9.07 1.26
N GLY A 103 -20.21 8.79 2.27
CA GLY A 103 -21.34 7.84 2.14
C GLY A 103 -20.90 6.40 1.91
N VAL A 104 -19.72 6.01 2.39
CA VAL A 104 -19.25 4.62 2.35
C VAL A 104 -19.92 3.84 3.49
N ASN A 105 -20.57 2.72 3.17
CA ASN A 105 -21.05 1.79 4.19
C ASN A 105 -19.88 0.96 4.71
N VAL A 106 -19.42 1.22 5.94
CA VAL A 106 -18.30 0.48 6.55
C VAL A 106 -18.85 -0.63 7.44
N ILE A 107 -18.51 -1.88 7.13
CA ILE A 107 -18.88 -3.07 7.90
C ILE A 107 -17.63 -3.61 8.60
N HIS A 108 -17.69 -3.67 9.92
CA HIS A 108 -16.63 -4.26 10.74
C HIS A 108 -16.79 -5.78 10.83
N ALA A 109 -16.27 -6.49 9.84
CA ALA A 109 -16.34 -7.95 9.75
C ALA A 109 -15.17 -8.50 8.92
N ARG A 110 -14.88 -9.79 9.09
CA ARG A 110 -13.94 -10.52 8.24
C ARG A 110 -14.71 -11.17 7.08
N ALA A 111 -14.22 -10.99 5.85
CA ALA A 111 -14.69 -11.80 4.73
C ALA A 111 -14.12 -13.23 4.85
N SER A 112 -14.98 -14.23 4.66
CA SER A 112 -14.64 -15.65 4.82
C SER A 112 -14.67 -16.42 3.50
N ALA A 113 -15.51 -16.00 2.54
CA ALA A 113 -15.56 -16.62 1.22
C ALA A 113 -15.92 -15.63 0.11
N ILE A 114 -15.35 -15.84 -1.08
CA ILE A 114 -15.75 -15.17 -2.33
C ILE A 114 -16.42 -16.19 -3.24
N HIS A 115 -17.59 -15.84 -3.81
CA HIS A 115 -18.35 -16.68 -4.75
C HIS A 115 -18.49 -15.94 -6.10
N PRO A 116 -17.49 -16.04 -6.99
CA PRO A 116 -17.45 -15.25 -8.23
C PRO A 116 -18.66 -15.49 -9.13
N GLU A 117 -19.05 -16.76 -9.32
CA GLU A 117 -20.18 -17.16 -10.17
C GLU A 117 -21.51 -16.57 -9.71
N LYS A 118 -21.67 -16.38 -8.40
CA LYS A 118 -22.88 -15.82 -7.79
C LYS A 118 -22.78 -14.32 -7.55
N ARG A 119 -21.58 -13.74 -7.74
CA ARG A 119 -21.22 -12.36 -7.36
C ARG A 119 -21.59 -12.02 -5.92
N LEU A 120 -21.16 -12.89 -4.99
CA LEU A 120 -21.40 -12.76 -3.55
C LEU A 120 -20.09 -12.84 -2.76
N VAL A 121 -20.00 -12.08 -1.67
CA VAL A 121 -19.02 -12.30 -0.60
C VAL A 121 -19.74 -12.82 0.64
N THR A 122 -19.19 -13.83 1.30
CA THR A 122 -19.65 -14.29 2.62
C THR A 122 -18.76 -13.71 3.69
N LEU A 123 -19.36 -13.19 4.76
CA LEU A 123 -18.69 -12.71 5.96
C LEU A 123 -18.57 -13.86 6.98
N ALA A 124 -17.70 -13.70 7.96
CA ALA A 124 -17.44 -14.72 8.98
C ALA A 124 -18.68 -15.08 9.83
N ASP A 125 -19.66 -14.18 9.94
CA ASP A 125 -20.94 -14.41 10.62
C ASP A 125 -22.00 -15.11 9.74
N GLY A 126 -21.65 -15.43 8.49
CA GLY A 126 -22.57 -16.03 7.50
C GLY A 126 -23.37 -15.02 6.69
N THR A 127 -23.28 -13.72 7.00
CA THR A 127 -23.91 -12.66 6.18
C THR A 127 -23.34 -12.70 4.76
N THR A 128 -24.20 -12.48 3.76
CA THR A 128 -23.80 -12.45 2.35
C THR A 128 -24.01 -11.08 1.74
N LEU A 129 -23.02 -10.60 0.99
CA LEU A 129 -23.00 -9.29 0.34
C LEU A 129 -22.94 -9.47 -1.18
N PRO A 130 -24.02 -9.14 -1.92
CA PRO A 130 -24.01 -9.16 -3.38
C PRO A 130 -23.27 -7.95 -3.95
N TYR A 131 -22.56 -8.16 -5.04
CA TYR A 131 -21.82 -7.12 -5.73
C TYR A 131 -22.07 -7.10 -7.24
N THR A 132 -21.92 -5.93 -7.84
CA THR A 132 -21.76 -5.76 -9.29
C THR A 132 -20.29 -5.93 -9.67
N ARG A 133 -19.39 -5.29 -8.91
CA ARG A 133 -17.93 -5.50 -8.95
C ARG A 133 -17.38 -5.66 -7.53
N LEU A 134 -16.35 -6.48 -7.39
CA LEU A 134 -15.66 -6.71 -6.11
C LEU A 134 -14.25 -6.12 -6.20
N VAL A 135 -13.82 -5.42 -5.16
CA VAL A 135 -12.42 -5.01 -4.99
C VAL A 135 -11.87 -5.73 -3.77
N ILE A 136 -10.67 -6.30 -3.88
CA ILE A 136 -9.96 -6.86 -2.75
C ILE A 136 -8.59 -6.17 -2.60
N SER A 137 -8.30 -5.74 -1.38
CA SER A 137 -7.00 -5.16 -0.99
C SER A 137 -6.57 -5.70 0.37
N PRO A 138 -6.38 -7.03 0.50
CA PRO A 138 -6.11 -7.67 1.79
C PRO A 138 -4.66 -7.49 2.28
N GLY A 139 -3.79 -6.87 1.49
CA GLY A 139 -2.39 -6.65 1.84
C GLY A 139 -1.53 -7.89 1.62
N ILE A 140 -0.73 -8.26 2.63
CA ILE A 140 0.16 -9.41 2.58
C ILE A 140 -0.30 -10.48 3.56
N SER A 141 0.12 -11.72 3.33
CA SER A 141 0.24 -12.74 4.37
C SER A 141 1.67 -13.26 4.44
N PHE A 142 2.05 -13.87 5.56
CA PHE A 142 3.39 -14.41 5.76
C PHE A 142 3.46 -15.88 5.37
N LEU A 143 4.61 -16.28 4.84
CA LEU A 143 4.98 -17.67 4.63
C LEU A 143 5.66 -18.19 5.91
N TRP A 144 4.85 -18.77 6.80
CA TRP A 144 5.29 -19.33 8.08
C TRP A 144 6.05 -20.64 7.88
N ASN A 145 7.13 -20.87 8.65
CA ASN A 145 7.98 -22.06 8.56
C ASN A 145 8.46 -22.40 7.13
N ASP A 146 8.59 -21.39 6.27
CA ASP A 146 9.12 -21.52 4.92
C ASP A 146 10.66 -21.55 4.97
N ILE A 147 11.35 -20.59 4.36
CA ILE A 147 12.83 -20.50 4.43
C ILE A 147 13.32 -20.32 5.88
N PHE A 148 12.53 -19.67 6.74
CA PHE A 148 12.89 -19.47 8.15
C PHE A 148 12.39 -20.65 9.00
N ALA A 149 13.15 -21.75 9.02
CA ALA A 149 12.82 -22.91 9.84
C ALA A 149 12.62 -22.54 11.32
N GLY A 150 11.48 -22.93 11.90
CA GLY A 150 11.13 -22.63 13.30
C GLY A 150 10.46 -21.26 13.50
N TYR A 151 10.22 -20.49 12.45
CA TYR A 151 9.47 -19.23 12.54
C TYR A 151 8.00 -19.41 12.13
N ASP A 152 7.18 -19.78 13.11
CA ASP A 152 5.73 -19.82 13.01
C ASP A 152 5.06 -18.60 13.67
N GLU A 153 3.72 -18.59 13.68
CA GLU A 153 2.94 -17.52 14.30
C GLU A 153 3.24 -17.39 15.82
N ALA A 154 3.50 -18.50 16.51
CA ALA A 154 3.86 -18.48 17.93
C ALA A 154 5.25 -17.87 18.15
N ALA A 155 6.23 -18.21 17.30
CA ALA A 155 7.57 -17.63 17.30
C ALA A 155 7.53 -16.11 17.12
N SER A 156 6.61 -15.60 16.30
CA SER A 156 6.42 -14.15 16.11
C SER A 156 6.00 -13.40 17.38
N SER A 157 5.45 -14.09 18.38
CA SER A 157 5.12 -13.49 19.69
C SER A 157 6.34 -13.33 20.60
N VAL A 158 7.51 -13.84 20.18
CA VAL A 158 8.81 -13.70 20.86
C VAL A 158 9.80 -12.93 20.00
N MET A 159 9.82 -13.17 18.69
CA MET A 159 10.70 -12.51 17.72
C MET A 159 9.82 -11.74 16.73
N PRO A 160 9.30 -10.54 17.07
CA PRO A 160 8.27 -9.88 16.30
C PRO A 160 8.72 -9.52 14.89
N HIS A 161 7.84 -9.66 13.89
CA HIS A 161 8.07 -9.13 12.54
C HIS A 161 7.81 -7.63 12.46
N ALA A 162 6.82 -7.12 13.22
CA ALA A 162 6.35 -5.73 13.16
C ALA A 162 6.14 -5.18 11.73
N TRP A 163 5.90 -6.06 10.75
CA TRP A 163 5.49 -5.73 9.36
C TRP A 163 3.98 -5.47 9.21
N HIS A 164 3.29 -5.51 10.34
CA HIS A 164 1.99 -4.93 10.61
C HIS A 164 2.12 -4.17 11.95
N GLY A 165 1.35 -3.09 12.12
CA GLY A 165 1.36 -2.32 13.36
C GLY A 165 0.70 -3.06 14.55
N GLY A 166 0.34 -2.32 15.60
CA GLY A 166 -0.41 -2.88 16.73
C GLY A 166 0.48 -3.65 17.71
N GLU A 167 0.07 -4.86 18.10
CA GLU A 167 0.73 -5.64 19.16
C GLU A 167 2.17 -6.02 18.81
N GLN A 168 2.43 -6.39 17.56
CA GLN A 168 3.78 -6.70 17.07
C GLN A 168 4.73 -5.51 17.18
N LEU A 169 4.25 -4.30 16.87
CA LEU A 169 5.03 -3.07 17.01
C LEU A 169 5.31 -2.75 18.49
N ARG A 170 4.30 -2.88 19.37
CA ARG A 170 4.45 -2.66 20.81
C ARG A 170 5.39 -3.67 21.45
N LEU A 171 5.34 -4.93 21.02
CA LEU A 171 6.25 -5.98 21.46
C LEU A 171 7.69 -5.62 21.11
N LEU A 172 7.95 -5.26 19.85
CA LEU A 172 9.29 -4.85 19.42
C LEU A 172 9.78 -3.61 20.18
N GLN A 173 8.93 -2.59 20.35
CA GLN A 173 9.25 -1.40 21.13
C GLN A 173 9.63 -1.74 22.58
N LYS A 174 8.85 -2.62 23.23
CA LYS A 174 9.11 -3.09 24.60
C LYS A 174 10.43 -3.85 24.70
N GLN A 175 10.71 -4.72 23.73
CA GLN A 175 11.96 -5.49 23.68
C GLN A 175 13.18 -4.59 23.51
N LEU A 176 13.10 -3.59 22.63
CA LEU A 176 14.17 -2.60 22.46
C LEU A 176 14.43 -1.79 23.74
N ALA A 177 13.36 -1.36 24.43
CA ALA A 177 13.47 -0.64 25.70
C ALA A 177 14.04 -1.50 26.84
N GLY A 178 13.73 -2.81 26.83
CA GLY A 178 14.24 -3.79 27.80
C GLY A 178 15.59 -4.43 27.42
N MET A 179 16.18 -4.06 26.29
CA MET A 179 17.40 -4.68 25.79
C MET A 179 18.59 -4.36 26.71
N ARG A 180 19.37 -5.38 27.10
CA ARG A 180 20.53 -5.19 27.97
C ARG A 180 21.54 -4.20 27.38
N ALA A 181 22.30 -3.53 28.25
CA ALA A 181 23.32 -2.59 27.81
C ALA A 181 24.38 -3.30 26.93
N GLY A 182 24.63 -2.76 25.73
CA GLY A 182 25.53 -3.39 24.75
C GLY A 182 24.95 -4.59 23.99
N GLY A 183 23.65 -4.83 24.10
CA GLY A 183 22.97 -5.92 23.40
C GLY A 183 22.89 -5.72 21.88
N VAL A 184 22.54 -6.80 21.18
CA VAL A 184 22.42 -6.81 19.71
C VAL A 184 20.94 -6.89 19.32
N PHE A 185 20.50 -5.90 18.56
CA PHE A 185 19.24 -5.95 17.82
C PHE A 185 19.51 -6.45 16.41
N ALA A 186 18.90 -7.57 16.01
CA ALA A 186 19.05 -8.10 14.66
C ALA A 186 17.74 -7.98 13.86
N ILE A 187 17.87 -7.67 12.57
CA ILE A 187 16.79 -7.69 11.59
C ILE A 187 17.10 -8.77 10.57
N ALA A 188 16.19 -9.74 10.39
CA ALA A 188 16.24 -10.68 9.27
C ALA A 188 15.36 -10.15 8.14
N VAL A 189 15.97 -9.88 6.98
CA VAL A 189 15.30 -9.30 5.81
C VAL A 189 15.03 -10.40 4.77
N PRO A 190 13.80 -10.54 4.25
CA PRO A 190 13.46 -11.58 3.29
C PRO A 190 13.87 -11.19 1.87
N GLY A 191 13.89 -12.17 0.98
CA GLY A 191 14.06 -11.93 -0.45
C GLY A 191 12.89 -11.16 -1.06
N THR A 192 13.11 -10.55 -2.23
CA THR A 192 12.07 -9.84 -2.98
C THR A 192 11.12 -10.79 -3.70
N PRO A 193 9.83 -10.43 -3.88
CA PRO A 193 9.21 -9.17 -3.49
C PRO A 193 8.65 -9.18 -2.04
N PHE A 194 8.72 -8.04 -1.36
CA PHE A 194 8.09 -7.82 -0.06
C PHE A 194 7.57 -6.38 0.09
N ARG A 195 6.68 -6.14 1.06
CA ARG A 195 6.12 -4.82 1.38
C ARG A 195 7.24 -3.85 1.78
N CYS A 196 7.24 -2.68 1.15
CA CYS A 196 8.11 -1.54 1.43
C CYS A 196 9.61 -1.91 1.43
N PRO A 197 10.24 -2.04 0.25
CA PRO A 197 11.65 -2.40 0.13
C PRO A 197 12.63 -1.61 1.01
N PRO A 198 12.52 -0.27 1.19
CA PRO A 198 13.45 0.45 2.06
C PRO A 198 13.12 0.37 3.56
N GLY A 199 12.00 -0.26 3.93
CA GLY A 199 11.48 -0.30 5.30
C GLY A 199 12.42 -0.93 6.34
N PRO A 200 13.13 -2.05 6.06
CA PRO A 200 14.02 -2.68 7.04
C PRO A 200 15.21 -1.79 7.38
N TYR A 201 15.72 -1.07 6.39
CA TYR A 201 16.88 -0.18 6.52
C TYR A 201 16.51 1.15 7.19
N GLU A 202 15.29 1.66 6.95
CA GLU A 202 14.72 2.73 7.77
C GLU A 202 14.56 2.28 9.23
N ARG A 203 14.09 1.04 9.47
CA ARG A 203 13.97 0.48 10.82
C ARG A 203 15.33 0.41 11.50
N ALA A 204 16.36 -0.13 10.83
CA ALA A 204 17.72 -0.16 11.35
C ALA A 204 18.19 1.24 11.74
N SER A 205 17.94 2.23 10.87
CA SER A 205 18.30 3.63 11.10
C SER A 205 17.63 4.23 12.34
N LEU A 206 16.30 4.08 12.46
CA LEU A 206 15.55 4.68 13.56
C LEU A 206 15.70 3.92 14.89
N VAL A 207 15.96 2.62 14.83
CA VAL A 207 16.38 1.87 16.02
C VAL A 207 17.78 2.30 16.46
N ALA A 208 18.74 2.43 15.53
CA ALA A 208 20.06 3.00 15.85
C ALA A 208 19.96 4.41 16.44
N HIS A 209 19.06 5.24 15.89
CA HIS A 209 18.76 6.56 16.43
C HIS A 209 18.33 6.51 17.91
N TYR A 210 17.37 5.64 18.23
CA TYR A 210 16.90 5.40 19.59
C TYR A 210 18.02 4.87 20.50
N LEU A 211 18.73 3.82 20.07
CA LEU A 211 19.78 3.16 20.83
C LEU A 211 20.97 4.08 21.10
N LYS A 212 21.35 4.97 20.18
CA LYS A 212 22.40 5.98 20.41
C LYS A 212 22.15 6.81 21.67
N ARG A 213 20.89 7.03 22.07
CA ARG A 213 20.52 7.73 23.30
C ARG A 213 20.30 6.77 24.48
N ALA A 214 19.56 5.69 24.25
CA ALA A 214 19.10 4.82 25.33
C ALA A 214 20.10 3.71 25.71
N ASN A 215 20.90 3.22 24.75
CA ASN A 215 21.83 2.11 24.90
C ASN A 215 23.01 2.26 23.91
N PRO A 216 23.92 3.23 24.11
CA PRO A 216 24.91 3.65 23.10
C PRO A 216 25.97 2.59 22.76
N ARG A 217 26.07 1.51 23.53
CA ARG A 217 26.97 0.38 23.26
C ARG A 217 26.30 -0.71 22.42
N ALA A 218 24.99 -0.64 22.20
CA ALA A 218 24.26 -1.63 21.43
C ALA A 218 24.66 -1.63 19.96
N LYS A 219 24.39 -2.73 19.29
CA LYS A 219 24.60 -2.90 17.84
C LYS A 219 23.29 -3.22 17.15
N VAL A 220 23.20 -2.81 15.89
CA VAL A 220 22.13 -3.19 14.97
C VAL A 220 22.77 -4.08 13.90
N LEU A 221 22.29 -5.30 13.78
CA LEU A 221 22.73 -6.28 12.80
C LEU A 221 21.62 -6.48 11.76
N ILE A 222 21.96 -6.40 10.47
CA ILE A 222 21.04 -6.69 9.37
C ILE A 222 21.56 -7.96 8.69
N LEU A 223 20.76 -9.02 8.77
CA LEU A 223 20.97 -10.28 8.06
C LEU A 223 20.06 -10.29 6.84
N ASP A 224 20.65 -10.17 5.66
CA ASP A 224 19.93 -9.83 4.44
C ASP A 224 19.96 -10.96 3.41
N ALA A 225 18.78 -11.30 2.88
CA ALA A 225 18.62 -12.19 1.74
C ALA A 225 18.89 -11.49 0.39
N GLY A 226 19.08 -10.18 0.37
CA GLY A 226 19.48 -9.40 -0.81
C GLY A 226 20.99 -9.16 -0.89
N GLU A 227 21.50 -9.02 -2.12
CA GLU A 227 22.85 -8.51 -2.38
C GLU A 227 22.89 -6.98 -2.29
N HIS A 228 21.86 -6.36 -2.85
CA HIS A 228 21.66 -4.92 -2.84
C HIS A 228 20.26 -4.59 -2.33
N PHE A 229 20.12 -3.39 -1.77
CA PHE A 229 18.83 -2.94 -1.28
C PHE A 229 18.44 -1.53 -1.71
N SER A 230 17.16 -1.21 -1.52
CA SER A 230 16.59 0.07 -1.93
C SER A 230 17.27 1.23 -1.21
N LYS A 231 17.88 2.14 -1.99
CA LYS A 231 18.60 3.33 -1.49
C LYS A 231 19.88 3.00 -0.71
N GLN A 232 20.54 1.88 -0.98
CA GLN A 232 21.73 1.42 -0.26
C GLN A 232 22.77 2.51 -0.02
N ASP A 233 23.33 3.11 -1.07
CA ASP A 233 24.35 4.16 -0.95
C ASP A 233 23.92 5.35 -0.07
N LEU A 234 22.62 5.72 -0.11
CA LEU A 234 22.08 6.82 0.69
C LEU A 234 21.94 6.45 2.17
N PHE A 235 21.60 5.20 2.45
CA PHE A 235 21.54 4.69 3.82
C PHE A 235 22.95 4.54 4.39
N GLU A 236 23.88 3.94 3.65
CA GLU A 236 25.27 3.76 4.08
C GLU A 236 25.96 5.11 4.34
N GLU A 237 25.83 6.09 3.43
CA GLU A 237 26.31 7.47 3.64
C GLU A 237 25.78 8.06 4.96
N ALA A 238 24.49 7.85 5.23
CA ALA A 238 23.86 8.36 6.43
C ALA A 238 24.27 7.60 7.69
N TRP A 239 24.48 6.28 7.62
CA TRP A 239 24.93 5.45 8.73
C TRP A 239 26.37 5.77 9.13
N GLU A 240 27.27 5.97 8.16
CA GLU A 240 28.63 6.42 8.40
C GLU A 240 28.65 7.77 9.14
N ALA A 241 27.81 8.72 8.70
CA ALA A 241 27.74 10.05 9.30
C ALA A 241 27.08 10.06 10.69
N LEU A 242 26.00 9.30 10.88
CA LEU A 242 25.13 9.43 12.07
C LEU A 242 25.39 8.36 13.13
N TYR A 243 25.75 7.15 12.70
CA TYR A 243 25.80 5.93 13.52
C TYR A 243 27.09 5.11 13.29
N PRO A 244 28.29 5.73 13.29
CA PRO A 244 29.52 5.05 12.89
C PRO A 244 29.77 3.81 13.75
N GLY A 245 29.88 2.66 13.07
CA GLY A 245 30.11 1.35 13.66
C GLY A 245 28.96 0.76 14.48
N MET A 246 27.77 1.38 14.51
CA MET A 246 26.61 0.84 15.23
C MET A 246 25.80 -0.15 14.39
N ILE A 247 25.70 0.09 13.08
CA ILE A 247 24.95 -0.74 12.13
C ILE A 247 25.93 -1.61 11.35
N GLU A 248 25.68 -2.91 11.33
CA GLU A 248 26.39 -3.91 10.53
C GLU A 248 25.40 -4.56 9.57
N HIS A 249 25.79 -4.69 8.30
CA HIS A 249 24.99 -5.32 7.26
C HIS A 249 25.76 -6.50 6.68
N ILE A 250 25.13 -7.68 6.71
CA ILE A 250 25.63 -8.90 6.10
C ILE A 250 24.72 -9.22 4.90
N PRO A 251 25.17 -8.99 3.66
CA PRO A 251 24.41 -9.34 2.46
C PRO A 251 24.41 -10.85 2.22
N ILE A 252 23.59 -11.31 1.27
CA ILE A 252 23.50 -12.73 0.92
C ILE A 252 24.84 -13.32 0.48
N SER A 253 25.67 -12.60 -0.28
CA SER A 253 27.01 -13.05 -0.68
C SER A 253 27.97 -13.32 0.48
N ALA A 254 27.71 -12.71 1.64
CA ALA A 254 28.45 -12.93 2.89
C ALA A 254 27.72 -13.90 3.84
N GLY A 255 26.65 -14.56 3.38
CA GLY A 255 25.86 -15.52 4.17
C GLY A 255 24.79 -14.87 5.06
N GLY A 256 24.27 -13.70 4.67
CA GLY A 256 23.24 -12.96 5.39
C GLY A 256 21.85 -13.60 5.37
N LEU A 257 21.60 -14.59 4.51
CA LEU A 257 20.32 -15.29 4.46
C LEU A 257 20.07 -16.07 5.75
N VAL A 258 19.05 -15.67 6.50
CA VAL A 258 18.53 -16.44 7.63
C VAL A 258 17.77 -17.66 7.11
N ILE A 259 18.08 -18.84 7.63
CA ILE A 259 17.46 -20.13 7.28
C ILE A 259 16.79 -20.81 8.49
N GLY A 260 16.87 -20.20 9.67
CA GLY A 260 16.18 -20.71 10.85
C GLY A 260 16.25 -19.78 12.05
N VAL A 261 15.40 -20.03 13.03
CA VAL A 261 15.31 -19.25 14.27
C VAL A 261 15.11 -20.17 15.47
N ASP A 262 15.60 -19.74 16.64
CA ASP A 262 15.28 -20.37 17.92
C ASP A 262 14.77 -19.31 18.91
N PRO A 263 13.44 -19.19 19.10
CA PRO A 263 12.84 -18.26 20.06
C PRO A 263 13.26 -18.48 21.52
N LYS A 264 13.61 -19.72 21.91
CA LYS A 264 14.01 -20.03 23.29
C LYS A 264 15.44 -19.60 23.57
N ARG A 265 16.33 -19.75 22.59
CA ARG A 265 17.74 -19.34 22.68
C ARG A 265 17.97 -17.87 22.29
N MET A 266 16.98 -17.22 21.68
CA MET A 266 17.11 -15.93 21.03
C MET A 266 18.27 -15.92 20.03
N SER A 267 18.24 -16.87 19.08
CA SER A 267 19.23 -16.96 18.01
C SER A 267 18.61 -17.06 16.61
N LEU A 268 19.36 -16.56 15.62
CA LEU A 268 19.08 -16.64 14.20
C LEU A 268 20.15 -17.52 13.55
N GLN A 269 19.75 -18.55 12.82
CA GLN A 269 20.66 -19.33 12.00
C GLN A 269 20.67 -18.72 10.60
N ALA A 270 21.81 -18.17 10.18
CA ALA A 270 22.05 -17.74 8.80
C ALA A 270 23.07 -18.64 8.12
N GLU A 271 23.27 -18.48 6.82
CA GLU A 271 24.29 -19.22 6.06
C GLU A 271 25.71 -18.96 6.61
N ALA A 272 25.98 -17.74 7.11
CA ALA A 272 27.25 -17.39 7.75
C ALA A 272 27.46 -18.03 9.14
N GLY A 273 26.41 -18.55 9.79
CA GLY A 273 26.49 -19.15 11.12
C GLY A 273 25.31 -18.82 12.04
N GLU A 274 25.41 -19.27 13.30
CA GLU A 274 24.43 -18.94 14.36
C GLU A 274 24.76 -17.57 14.98
N PHE A 275 23.77 -16.68 14.99
CA PHE A 275 23.83 -15.37 15.62
C PHE A 275 22.94 -15.36 16.87
N LYS A 276 23.56 -15.32 18.05
CA LYS A 276 22.83 -15.09 19.31
C LYS A 276 22.63 -13.60 19.53
N VAL A 277 21.39 -13.19 19.75
CA VAL A 277 20.99 -11.78 19.80
C VAL A 277 20.12 -11.50 21.02
N ASP A 278 19.90 -10.22 21.31
CA ASP A 278 19.08 -9.79 22.45
C ASP A 278 17.65 -9.47 22.03
N VAL A 279 17.49 -8.94 20.83
CA VAL A 279 16.19 -8.67 20.20
C VAL A 279 16.28 -9.07 18.74
N ALA A 280 15.36 -9.92 18.28
CA ALA A 280 15.28 -10.36 16.89
C ALA A 280 13.99 -9.83 16.25
N ASN A 281 14.15 -9.04 15.18
CA ASN A 281 13.07 -8.65 14.29
C ASN A 281 13.11 -9.49 13.03
N VAL A 282 12.25 -10.51 12.94
CA VAL A 282 12.25 -11.46 11.81
C VAL A 282 11.14 -11.10 10.85
N ILE A 283 11.47 -10.59 9.66
CA ILE A 283 10.50 -10.20 8.63
C ILE A 283 10.35 -11.37 7.65
N PRO A 284 9.23 -12.14 7.68
CA PRO A 284 9.11 -13.33 6.85
C PRO A 284 8.98 -12.99 5.37
N PHE A 285 9.22 -14.00 4.53
CA PHE A 285 8.75 -14.01 3.16
C PHE A 285 7.24 -13.82 3.10
N GLN A 286 6.80 -13.19 2.02
CA GLN A 286 5.45 -12.63 1.92
C GLN A 286 4.78 -13.12 0.64
N GLN A 287 3.47 -13.19 0.69
CA GLN A 287 2.59 -13.44 -0.44
C GLN A 287 1.36 -12.54 -0.34
N ALA A 288 0.44 -12.62 -1.29
CA ALA A 288 -0.85 -11.95 -1.23
C ALA A 288 -1.61 -12.31 0.06
N GLY A 289 -2.50 -11.43 0.51
CA GLY A 289 -3.34 -11.71 1.66
C GLY A 289 -4.14 -12.99 1.47
N ARG A 290 -4.30 -13.77 2.55
CA ARG A 290 -4.80 -15.16 2.50
C ARG A 290 -6.11 -15.35 1.74
N LEU A 291 -7.03 -14.39 1.85
CA LEU A 291 -8.29 -14.38 1.11
C LEU A 291 -8.10 -14.44 -0.42
N ALA A 292 -7.08 -13.77 -0.95
CA ALA A 292 -6.80 -13.80 -2.38
C ALA A 292 -6.23 -15.17 -2.81
N VAL A 293 -5.31 -15.72 -2.01
CA VAL A 293 -4.69 -17.04 -2.26
C VAL A 293 -5.74 -18.14 -2.23
N ASP A 294 -6.57 -18.19 -1.18
CA ASP A 294 -7.57 -19.26 -0.97
C ASP A 294 -8.70 -19.24 -2.00
N HIS A 295 -8.88 -18.13 -2.74
CA HIS A 295 -9.92 -17.97 -3.76
C HIS A 295 -9.40 -17.90 -5.19
N GLY A 296 -8.18 -18.40 -5.44
CA GLY A 296 -7.65 -18.58 -6.80
C GLY A 296 -7.35 -17.27 -7.54
N LEU A 297 -7.11 -16.19 -6.78
CA LEU A 297 -6.74 -14.89 -7.35
C LEU A 297 -5.23 -14.70 -7.43
N ALA A 298 -4.43 -15.58 -6.81
CA ALA A 298 -2.98 -15.58 -6.85
C ALA A 298 -2.44 -16.62 -7.83
N ASP A 299 -1.30 -16.31 -8.45
CA ASP A 299 -0.51 -17.23 -9.28
C ASP A 299 0.32 -18.20 -8.41
N GLU A 300 1.14 -19.05 -9.06
CA GLU A 300 2.03 -20.00 -8.38
C GLU A 300 3.09 -19.33 -7.50
N ASN A 301 3.37 -18.04 -7.70
CA ASN A 301 4.30 -17.25 -6.89
C ASN A 301 3.60 -16.57 -5.70
N GLY A 302 2.30 -16.81 -5.53
CA GLY A 302 1.52 -16.29 -4.42
C GLY A 302 1.08 -14.83 -4.57
N TRP A 303 1.12 -14.25 -5.78
CA TRP A 303 0.70 -12.87 -6.02
C TRP A 303 -0.39 -12.78 -7.09
N CYS A 304 -1.21 -11.73 -7.06
CA CYS A 304 -2.38 -11.65 -7.93
C CYS A 304 -2.08 -10.97 -9.26
N PRO A 305 -2.09 -11.69 -10.40
CA PRO A 305 -1.99 -11.07 -11.71
C PRO A 305 -3.27 -10.28 -12.01
N VAL A 306 -3.10 -9.08 -12.54
CA VAL A 306 -4.18 -8.14 -12.83
C VAL A 306 -3.98 -7.47 -14.18
N ASP A 307 -5.09 -7.07 -14.79
CA ASP A 307 -5.09 -6.12 -15.89
C ASP A 307 -4.51 -4.78 -15.41
N HIS A 308 -3.51 -4.28 -16.11
CA HIS A 308 -2.74 -3.11 -15.69
C HIS A 308 -3.44 -1.76 -15.92
N GLN A 309 -4.62 -1.74 -16.55
CA GLN A 309 -5.45 -0.53 -16.71
C GLN A 309 -6.53 -0.45 -15.63
N THR A 310 -7.15 -1.59 -15.32
CA THR A 310 -8.37 -1.68 -14.52
C THR A 310 -8.15 -2.34 -13.16
N PHE A 311 -7.03 -3.03 -12.98
CA PHE A 311 -6.73 -3.91 -11.85
C PHE A 311 -7.69 -5.10 -11.71
N GLU A 312 -8.50 -5.40 -12.74
CA GLU A 312 -9.32 -6.62 -12.77
C GLU A 312 -8.41 -7.84 -12.79
N SER A 313 -8.73 -8.87 -12.00
CA SER A 313 -7.96 -10.12 -11.97
C SER A 313 -7.99 -10.77 -13.34
N THR A 314 -6.83 -11.24 -13.81
CA THR A 314 -6.74 -12.03 -15.04
C THR A 314 -7.19 -13.48 -14.84
N LEU A 315 -7.42 -13.88 -13.59
CA LEU A 315 -7.84 -15.23 -13.22
C LEU A 315 -9.35 -15.30 -12.93
N VAL A 316 -9.92 -14.25 -12.34
CA VAL A 316 -11.33 -14.22 -11.93
C VAL A 316 -12.02 -12.92 -12.36
N PRO A 317 -12.79 -12.92 -13.46
CA PRO A 317 -13.48 -11.74 -13.96
C PRO A 317 -14.44 -11.11 -12.94
N GLY A 318 -14.56 -9.78 -12.97
CA GLY A 318 -15.42 -9.01 -12.07
C GLY A 318 -14.83 -8.70 -10.70
N ILE A 319 -13.62 -9.19 -10.41
CA ILE A 319 -12.88 -8.94 -9.18
C ILE A 319 -11.63 -8.12 -9.49
N HIS A 320 -11.40 -7.04 -8.74
CA HIS A 320 -10.21 -6.20 -8.86
C HIS A 320 -9.28 -6.40 -7.66
N VAL A 321 -7.97 -6.46 -7.87
CA VAL A 321 -6.99 -6.66 -6.79
C VAL A 321 -6.03 -5.47 -6.69
N LEU A 322 -5.89 -4.90 -5.49
CA LEU A 322 -5.13 -3.67 -5.25
C LEU A 322 -4.08 -3.81 -4.15
N GLY A 323 -3.09 -2.93 -4.18
CA GLY A 323 -2.08 -2.80 -3.15
C GLY A 323 -1.08 -3.93 -3.18
N ASP A 324 -0.58 -4.32 -2.02
CA ASP A 324 0.51 -5.30 -1.94
C ASP A 324 0.17 -6.66 -2.56
N SER A 325 -1.11 -7.05 -2.61
CA SER A 325 -1.51 -8.35 -3.16
C SER A 325 -1.33 -8.46 -4.67
N CYS A 326 -1.38 -7.35 -5.42
CA CYS A 326 -1.34 -7.39 -6.88
C CYS A 326 0.08 -7.39 -7.45
N LEU A 327 0.21 -7.88 -8.68
CA LEU A 327 1.36 -7.72 -9.57
C LEU A 327 1.13 -6.47 -10.42
N ALA A 328 1.70 -5.34 -10.02
CA ALA A 328 1.52 -4.03 -10.67
C ALA A 328 2.77 -3.61 -11.48
N GLY A 329 3.39 -4.57 -12.17
CA GLY A 329 4.65 -4.34 -12.90
C GLY A 329 5.76 -3.79 -11.99
N ASN A 330 6.33 -2.66 -12.37
CA ASN A 330 7.48 -2.04 -11.69
C ASN A 330 7.10 -1.18 -10.47
N MET A 331 5.81 -1.12 -10.09
CA MET A 331 5.40 -0.40 -8.90
C MET A 331 5.75 -1.19 -7.63
N PRO A 332 6.44 -0.59 -6.64
CA PRO A 332 6.75 -1.29 -5.41
C PRO A 332 5.49 -1.51 -4.57
N LYS A 333 5.49 -2.55 -3.72
CA LYS A 333 4.44 -2.82 -2.73
C LYS A 333 4.53 -1.78 -1.61
N SER A 334 3.86 -0.63 -1.77
CA SER A 334 3.93 0.53 -0.87
C SER A 334 2.55 1.19 -0.69
N ALA A 335 2.42 2.02 0.35
CA ALA A 335 1.21 2.81 0.58
C ALA A 335 0.92 3.78 -0.58
N SER A 336 1.95 4.46 -1.11
CA SER A 336 1.83 5.38 -2.26
C SER A 336 1.35 4.63 -3.51
N SER A 337 1.92 3.47 -3.80
CA SER A 337 1.47 2.61 -4.90
C SER A 337 0.03 2.17 -4.70
N ALA A 338 -0.32 1.65 -3.52
CA ALA A 338 -1.68 1.18 -3.23
C ALA A 338 -2.73 2.30 -3.39
N ASN A 339 -2.42 3.51 -2.91
CA ASN A 339 -3.26 4.69 -3.11
C ASN A 339 -3.38 5.07 -4.60
N SER A 340 -2.27 5.09 -5.34
CA SER A 340 -2.28 5.43 -6.77
C SER A 340 -3.05 4.41 -7.61
N GLN A 341 -2.86 3.11 -7.33
CA GLN A 341 -3.59 2.01 -7.96
C GLN A 341 -5.08 2.12 -7.68
N ALA A 342 -5.45 2.40 -6.42
CA ALA A 342 -6.84 2.54 -6.01
C ALA A 342 -7.58 3.66 -6.73
N LYS A 343 -6.93 4.81 -6.99
CA LYS A 343 -7.53 5.91 -7.76
C LYS A 343 -7.81 5.51 -9.21
N ALA A 344 -6.83 4.88 -9.86
CA ALA A 344 -6.98 4.39 -11.23
C ALA A 344 -8.06 3.31 -11.34
N CYS A 345 -8.04 2.33 -10.43
CA CYS A 345 -9.06 1.28 -10.37
C CYS A 345 -10.46 1.85 -10.08
N SER A 346 -10.58 2.86 -9.22
CA SER A 346 -11.86 3.52 -8.96
C SER A 346 -12.42 4.18 -10.23
N LEU A 347 -11.58 4.89 -10.98
CA LEU A 347 -11.96 5.47 -12.27
C LEU A 347 -12.36 4.37 -13.26
N ALA A 348 -11.59 3.29 -13.36
CA ALA A 348 -11.89 2.17 -14.24
C ALA A 348 -13.22 1.50 -13.89
N ILE A 349 -13.49 1.21 -12.61
CA ILE A 349 -14.75 0.61 -12.16
C ILE A 349 -15.93 1.52 -12.51
N VAL A 350 -15.83 2.82 -12.24
CA VAL A 350 -16.89 3.78 -12.57
C VAL A 350 -17.13 3.83 -14.08
N SER A 351 -16.07 3.93 -14.88
CA SER A 351 -16.19 3.91 -16.35
C SER A 351 -16.83 2.62 -16.85
N LEU A 352 -16.39 1.45 -16.37
CA LEU A 352 -16.95 0.15 -16.72
C LEU A 352 -18.43 -0.01 -16.32
N LEU A 353 -18.85 0.56 -15.17
CA LEU A 353 -20.25 0.55 -14.74
C LEU A 353 -21.15 1.50 -15.53
N ARG A 354 -20.55 2.39 -16.33
CA ARG A 354 -21.22 3.36 -17.20
C ARG A 354 -20.97 3.09 -18.68
N ASP A 355 -20.42 1.92 -19.02
CA ASP A 355 -20.08 1.51 -20.37
C ASP A 355 -19.18 2.52 -21.11
N ARG A 356 -18.18 3.06 -20.39
CA ARG A 356 -17.17 4.00 -20.90
C ARG A 356 -15.78 3.40 -20.85
N ASP A 357 -14.92 3.86 -21.75
CA ASP A 357 -13.48 3.57 -21.71
C ASP A 357 -12.85 4.28 -20.48
N PRO A 358 -12.11 3.55 -19.62
CA PRO A 358 -11.31 4.15 -18.54
C PRO A 358 -10.27 5.18 -19.03
N GLY A 359 -9.82 5.07 -20.28
CA GLY A 359 -8.84 5.97 -20.88
C GLY A 359 -7.42 5.77 -20.34
N ALA A 360 -6.58 6.80 -20.52
CA ALA A 360 -5.17 6.76 -20.13
C ALA A 360 -4.99 6.80 -18.60
N MET A 361 -4.16 5.90 -18.07
CA MET A 361 -3.85 5.80 -16.65
C MET A 361 -2.39 6.18 -16.36
N PHE A 362 -2.21 6.97 -15.31
CA PHE A 362 -0.92 7.33 -14.75
C PHE A 362 -0.84 6.93 -13.29
N TYR A 363 0.35 6.55 -12.86
CA TYR A 363 0.60 6.13 -11.50
C TYR A 363 1.84 6.82 -10.95
N HIS A 364 1.94 6.85 -9.63
CA HIS A 364 3.11 7.38 -8.96
C HIS A 364 3.42 6.57 -7.71
N ASN A 365 4.69 6.57 -7.33
CA ASN A 365 5.14 6.06 -6.06
C ASN A 365 6.20 6.98 -5.48
N THR A 366 6.09 7.24 -4.18
CA THR A 366 7.13 7.83 -3.35
C THR A 366 7.29 7.02 -2.08
N CYS A 367 8.53 6.62 -1.77
CA CYS A 367 8.89 6.02 -0.49
C CYS A 367 9.95 6.88 0.20
N TYR A 368 9.51 7.71 1.15
CA TYR A 368 10.40 8.37 2.09
C TYR A 368 10.95 7.37 3.11
N SER A 369 12.17 7.62 3.58
CA SER A 369 12.73 6.99 4.77
C SER A 369 13.36 8.05 5.66
N LEU A 370 13.02 8.02 6.94
CA LEU A 370 13.68 8.80 7.97
C LEU A 370 14.87 8.00 8.51
N VAL A 371 16.08 8.52 8.33
CA VAL A 371 17.29 7.96 8.95
C VAL A 371 17.49 8.54 10.36
N ALA A 372 17.08 9.79 10.55
CA ALA A 372 17.06 10.54 11.81
C ALA A 372 15.88 11.55 11.78
N PRO A 373 15.59 12.27 12.88
CA PRO A 373 14.48 13.22 12.97
C PRO A 373 14.48 14.28 11.86
N ASP A 374 15.67 14.70 11.45
CA ASP A 374 16.00 15.74 10.48
C ASP A 374 16.85 15.19 9.31
N TYR A 375 16.87 13.88 9.10
CA TYR A 375 17.55 13.25 7.97
C TYR A 375 16.58 12.35 7.20
N GLY A 376 16.01 12.88 6.12
CA GLY A 376 15.15 12.15 5.20
C GLY A 376 15.85 11.82 3.88
N ILE A 377 15.48 10.69 3.29
CA ILE A 377 15.86 10.28 1.93
C ILE A 377 14.64 9.68 1.23
N SER A 378 14.56 9.77 -0.10
CA SER A 378 13.41 9.32 -0.87
C SER A 378 13.80 8.57 -2.14
N VAL A 379 12.84 7.77 -2.61
CA VAL A 379 12.78 7.24 -3.97
C VAL A 379 11.42 7.60 -4.54
N ASN A 380 11.42 8.15 -5.75
CA ASN A 380 10.22 8.61 -6.45
C ASN A 380 10.17 7.98 -7.84
N ALA A 381 8.99 7.66 -8.33
CA ALA A 381 8.79 7.19 -9.70
C ALA A 381 7.40 7.56 -10.21
N MET A 382 7.34 7.97 -11.48
CA MET A 382 6.10 8.09 -12.24
C MET A 382 5.97 6.91 -13.19
N TYR A 383 4.75 6.43 -13.38
CA TYR A 383 4.44 5.33 -14.28
C TYR A 383 3.25 5.69 -15.17
N ARG A 384 3.15 5.00 -16.30
CA ARG A 384 2.03 5.13 -17.23
C ARG A 384 1.60 3.75 -17.69
N TYR A 385 0.30 3.59 -17.92
CA TYR A 385 -0.24 2.46 -18.66
C TYR A 385 0.05 2.62 -20.17
N GLU A 386 0.82 1.70 -20.72
CA GLU A 386 1.19 1.65 -22.14
C GLU A 386 1.49 0.20 -22.55
N ASP A 387 1.05 -0.22 -23.73
CA ASP A 387 1.22 -1.59 -24.26
C ASP A 387 0.76 -2.67 -23.27
N ASN A 388 -0.43 -2.48 -22.69
CA ASN A 388 -1.02 -3.35 -21.67
C ASN A 388 -0.15 -3.54 -20.42
N ARG A 389 0.79 -2.61 -20.16
CA ARG A 389 1.69 -2.68 -19.01
C ARG A 389 1.85 -1.36 -18.26
N ILE A 390 2.08 -1.44 -16.95
CA ILE A 390 2.55 -0.29 -16.16
C ILE A 390 4.06 -0.15 -16.40
N LYS A 391 4.46 0.91 -17.10
CA LYS A 391 5.87 1.20 -17.40
C LYS A 391 6.34 2.46 -16.65
N PRO A 392 7.59 2.50 -16.18
CA PRO A 392 8.16 3.73 -15.66
C PRO A 392 8.23 4.79 -16.76
N VAL A 393 7.95 6.04 -16.42
CA VAL A 393 8.14 7.17 -17.33
C VAL A 393 9.61 7.58 -17.27
N GLU A 394 10.28 7.57 -18.42
CA GLU A 394 11.69 7.94 -18.52
C GLU A 394 11.94 9.33 -17.92
N ARG A 395 13.03 9.45 -17.14
CA ARG A 395 13.49 10.69 -16.49
C ARG A 395 12.46 11.33 -15.53
N ALA A 396 11.44 10.58 -15.10
CA ALA A 396 10.43 11.05 -14.15
C ALA A 396 10.48 10.25 -12.84
N GLY A 397 11.39 10.67 -11.94
CA GLY A 397 11.64 10.00 -10.66
C GLY A 397 13.13 9.97 -10.34
N GLY A 398 13.51 9.09 -9.42
CA GLY A 398 14.89 8.89 -8.98
C GLY A 398 15.02 8.81 -7.47
N LEU A 399 16.27 8.62 -7.05
CA LEU A 399 16.68 8.68 -5.65
C LEU A 399 17.02 10.11 -5.26
N SER A 400 16.98 10.42 -3.97
CA SER A 400 17.68 11.59 -3.43
C SER A 400 19.15 11.60 -3.91
N PRO A 401 19.75 12.78 -4.14
CA PRO A 401 21.16 12.84 -4.49
C PRO A 401 22.03 12.40 -3.32
N LEU A 402 23.14 11.72 -3.61
CA LEU A 402 24.24 11.51 -2.66
C LEU A 402 24.91 12.84 -2.33
N LYS A 403 25.61 12.92 -1.19
CA LYS A 403 26.36 14.10 -0.73
C LYS A 403 25.53 15.39 -0.72
N ALA A 404 24.22 15.27 -0.49
CA ALA A 404 23.35 16.43 -0.39
C ALA A 404 23.64 17.19 0.91
N ALA A 405 23.47 18.51 0.89
CA ALA A 405 23.60 19.33 2.08
C ALA A 405 22.59 18.92 3.16
N MET A 406 22.92 19.14 4.44
CA MET A 406 22.04 18.76 5.55
C MET A 406 20.68 19.44 5.49
N GLU A 407 20.57 20.67 4.97
CA GLU A 407 19.29 21.35 4.75
C GLU A 407 18.41 20.63 3.71
N TYR A 408 19.02 19.89 2.77
CA TYR A 408 18.26 19.02 1.85
C TYR A 408 17.67 17.84 2.61
N ARG A 409 18.48 17.16 3.43
CA ARG A 409 18.06 16.01 4.25
C ARG A 409 16.96 16.41 5.25
N ALA A 410 17.09 17.56 5.89
CA ALA A 410 16.09 18.11 6.81
C ALA A 410 14.76 18.43 6.10
N ARG A 411 14.82 19.00 4.89
CA ARG A 411 13.61 19.23 4.08
C ARG A 411 12.94 17.91 3.69
N GLU A 412 13.69 16.90 3.28
CA GLU A 412 13.12 15.57 2.98
C GLU A 412 12.46 14.93 4.21
N ALA A 413 13.04 15.09 5.41
CA ALA A 413 12.42 14.61 6.64
C ALA A 413 11.08 15.33 6.92
N ALA A 414 11.03 16.65 6.72
CA ALA A 414 9.79 17.42 6.82
C ALA A 414 8.76 16.98 5.76
N TYR A 415 9.19 16.76 4.51
CA TYR A 415 8.33 16.27 3.44
C TYR A 415 7.80 14.86 3.70
N ALA A 416 8.57 13.98 4.33
CA ALA A 416 8.08 12.67 4.75
C ALA A 416 6.88 12.79 5.70
N ARG A 417 6.94 13.73 6.68
CA ARG A 417 5.83 14.00 7.61
C ARG A 417 4.63 14.59 6.89
N SER A 418 4.86 15.54 5.98
CA SER A 418 3.80 16.13 5.15
C SER A 418 3.14 15.11 4.23
N TRP A 419 3.93 14.22 3.61
CA TRP A 419 3.44 13.10 2.80
C TRP A 419 2.55 12.18 3.64
N TYR A 420 3.00 11.78 4.82
CA TYR A 420 2.25 10.90 5.70
C TYR A 420 0.90 11.50 6.11
N ALA A 421 0.86 12.77 6.51
CA ALA A 421 -0.38 13.47 6.79
C ALA A 421 -1.30 13.54 5.55
N SER A 422 -0.72 13.86 4.39
CA SER A 422 -1.46 14.03 3.13
C SER A 422 -2.06 12.73 2.63
N ILE A 423 -1.30 11.64 2.60
CA ILE A 423 -1.78 10.33 2.13
C ILE A 423 -2.85 9.75 3.06
N ASN A 424 -2.75 9.99 4.37
CA ASN A 424 -3.77 9.57 5.31
C ASN A 424 -5.07 10.36 5.14
N ARG A 425 -5.00 11.68 4.98
CA ARG A 425 -6.16 12.52 4.64
C ARG A 425 -6.79 12.08 3.32
N ASP A 426 -5.95 11.81 2.33
CA ASP A 426 -6.40 11.40 1.01
C ASP A 426 -7.11 10.04 1.04
N SER A 427 -6.61 9.07 1.81
CA SER A 427 -7.16 7.71 1.83
C SER A 427 -8.33 7.54 2.80
N PHE A 428 -8.28 8.21 3.97
CA PHE A 428 -9.23 8.00 5.08
C PHE A 428 -10.10 9.24 5.38
N GLY A 429 -9.81 10.39 4.77
CA GLY A 429 -10.55 11.64 4.97
C GLY A 429 -10.23 12.39 6.27
N ILE A 430 -9.10 12.08 6.92
CA ILE A 430 -8.70 12.61 8.24
C ILE A 430 -7.94 13.94 8.22
#